data_AF-A0A1Y3MBR4-F1
#
_entry.id   AF-A0A1Y3MBR4-F1
#
_cell.length_a   1.000
_cell.length_b   1.000
_cell.length_c   1.000
_cell.angle_alpha   90.00
_cell.angle_beta   90.00
_cell.angle_gamma   90.00
#
_symmetry.space_group_name_H-M   'P 1'
#
loop_
_entity.id
_entity.type
_entity.pdbx_description
1 polymer ?
#
loop_
_entity_poly.entity_id
_entity_poly.type
_entity_poly.pdbx_seq_one_letter_code
_entity_poly.pdbx_strand_id
1 'polypeptide(L)'
;MLRKVQSIVIGALCVSIVSGCGTKISEVSLVSGIGEHAVEAKTGVNESVSLVDARSGKEVKNVNIASLGYFEDENKFEKEVTKVAKEVGKTIDQKMVPSRMASDGTWQEGKPSYELMEKELVDKLMNVGMWDSSYQLPIVEKKPVAKPEDASGNGAVLGRYETNLGGSTGGRIENIRLSASNISGVVLGKGDRFSFNALIGDTTPDKGYQLGKEIVDGKLVDGYGGGVCQTSSTLFNAADQAGLKMVERTTHSKTVGYVPQGRDATIAYPYLDLVFENTNEVPVKLYMSIEGGKLVAEVRAAR
;
A
#
# COMPACT_ATOMS: atom_id res chain seq x y z
N MET A 1 16.17 7.32 -32.91
CA MET A 1 16.46 8.63 -32.30
C MET A 1 17.36 8.34 -31.11
N LEU A 2 18.67 8.58 -31.23
CA LEU A 2 19.69 8.05 -30.33
C LEU A 2 19.57 8.65 -28.91
N ARG A 3 19.42 7.80 -27.89
CA ARG A 3 19.51 8.19 -26.48
C ARG A 3 20.93 8.71 -26.21
N LYS A 4 21.03 9.95 -25.74
CA LYS A 4 22.29 10.66 -25.51
C LYS A 4 23.11 9.96 -24.41
N VAL A 5 24.19 9.31 -24.82
CA VAL A 5 25.30 8.94 -23.95
C VAL A 5 26.10 10.22 -23.68
N GLN A 6 26.18 10.66 -22.43
CA GLN A 6 27.21 11.63 -22.03
C GLN A 6 28.54 10.88 -21.97
N SER A 7 29.27 10.87 -23.08
CA SER A 7 30.64 10.37 -23.15
C SER A 7 31.59 11.41 -22.56
N ILE A 8 32.17 11.13 -21.40
CA ILE A 8 33.41 11.75 -20.95
C ILE A 8 34.52 11.22 -21.87
N VAL A 9 35.03 12.09 -22.75
CA VAL A 9 36.13 11.76 -23.67
C VAL A 9 37.44 11.74 -22.88
N ILE A 10 37.98 10.55 -22.64
CA ILE A 10 39.41 10.36 -22.35
C ILE A 10 40.05 9.90 -23.66
N GLY A 11 40.79 10.80 -24.31
CA GLY A 11 41.42 10.53 -25.60
C GLY A 11 42.58 9.54 -25.46
N ALA A 12 42.50 8.42 -26.18
CA ALA A 12 43.64 7.57 -26.48
C ALA A 12 43.91 7.64 -28.00
N LEU A 13 45.13 8.07 -28.35
CA LEU A 13 45.62 8.12 -29.73
C LEU A 13 45.81 6.69 -30.25
N CYS A 14 44.98 6.25 -31.21
CA CYS A 14 45.23 5.03 -31.97
C CYS A 14 46.02 5.37 -33.24
N VAL A 15 47.26 4.90 -33.35
CA VAL A 15 48.02 4.89 -34.60
C VAL A 15 47.71 3.57 -35.32
N SER A 16 47.00 3.65 -36.44
CA SER A 16 46.71 2.51 -37.30
C SER A 16 47.78 2.34 -38.37
N ILE A 17 48.50 1.22 -38.36
CA ILE A 17 49.23 0.72 -39.52
C ILE A 17 48.41 -0.44 -40.09
N VAL A 18 47.89 -0.25 -41.30
CA VAL A 18 47.15 -1.27 -42.05
C VAL A 18 48.14 -2.04 -42.92
N SER A 19 48.19 -3.36 -42.76
CA SER A 19 48.55 -4.26 -43.84
C SER A 19 47.79 -5.58 -43.68
N GLY A 20 47.25 -6.08 -44.79
CA GLY A 20 46.13 -7.01 -44.80
C GLY A 20 46.46 -8.51 -44.75
N CYS A 21 45.36 -9.27 -44.83
CA CYS A 21 45.17 -10.72 -44.89
C CYS A 21 45.08 -11.49 -43.55
N GLY A 22 43.85 -11.91 -43.23
CA GLY A 22 43.57 -13.23 -42.67
C GLY A 22 43.36 -13.32 -41.15
N THR A 23 42.19 -13.86 -40.79
CA THR A 23 41.84 -14.57 -39.54
C THR A 23 41.68 -13.81 -38.21
N LYS A 24 40.51 -14.04 -37.60
CA LYS A 24 40.13 -13.95 -36.17
C LYS A 24 40.81 -12.87 -35.31
N ILE A 25 40.05 -11.85 -34.94
CA ILE A 25 40.42 -10.94 -33.86
C ILE A 25 40.04 -11.59 -32.53
N SER A 26 41.00 -12.29 -31.93
CA SER A 26 41.04 -12.61 -30.51
C SER A 26 42.16 -11.79 -29.89
N GLU A 27 41.83 -11.10 -28.79
CA GLU A 27 42.72 -10.40 -27.86
C GLU A 27 43.52 -9.21 -28.41
N VAL A 28 43.13 -8.01 -28.00
CA VAL A 28 44.02 -6.85 -27.97
C VAL A 28 44.71 -6.87 -26.61
N SER A 29 45.97 -7.30 -26.57
CA SER A 29 46.81 -7.17 -25.38
C SER A 29 47.49 -5.79 -25.37
N LEU A 30 47.20 -5.00 -24.35
CA LEU A 30 47.98 -3.81 -24.02
C LEU A 30 49.22 -4.27 -23.23
N VAL A 31 50.36 -4.32 -23.89
CA VAL A 31 51.65 -4.47 -23.21
C VAL A 31 52.12 -3.07 -22.79
N SER A 32 51.78 -2.66 -21.58
CA SER A 32 52.53 -1.61 -20.88
C SER A 32 53.55 -2.30 -19.98
N GLY A 33 54.83 -2.19 -20.33
CA GLY A 33 55.90 -2.54 -19.42
C GLY A 33 55.85 -1.65 -18.17
N ILE A 34 56.09 -2.28 -17.02
CA ILE A 34 56.26 -1.77 -15.64
C ILE A 34 55.11 -2.23 -14.72
N GLY A 35 55.42 -3.23 -13.88
CA GLY A 35 54.72 -3.53 -12.63
C GLY A 35 53.68 -4.65 -12.70
N GLU A 36 54.01 -5.80 -12.09
CA GLU A 36 53.06 -6.87 -11.80
C GLU A 36 51.96 -6.39 -10.86
N HIS A 37 50.85 -5.93 -11.42
CA HIS A 37 49.53 -6.09 -10.83
C HIS A 37 48.56 -6.26 -11.99
N ALA A 38 48.25 -7.52 -12.31
CA ALA A 38 47.12 -7.86 -13.14
C ALA A 38 45.85 -7.37 -12.43
N VAL A 39 45.38 -6.17 -12.78
CA VAL A 39 44.01 -5.77 -12.47
C VAL A 39 43.15 -6.56 -13.45
N GLU A 40 42.62 -7.69 -13.01
CA GLU A 40 41.53 -8.36 -13.72
C GLU A 40 40.36 -7.38 -13.81
N ALA A 41 40.22 -6.75 -14.98
CA ALA A 41 39.01 -6.04 -15.32
C ALA A 41 37.89 -7.07 -15.43
N LYS A 42 37.16 -7.31 -14.34
CA LYS A 42 35.85 -7.97 -14.38
C LYS A 42 34.86 -7.04 -15.10
N THR A 43 34.99 -6.93 -16.42
CA THR A 43 33.99 -6.29 -17.27
C THR A 43 32.87 -7.30 -17.52
N GLY A 44 32.14 -7.64 -16.46
CA GLY A 44 30.83 -8.26 -16.60
C GLY A 44 29.81 -7.14 -16.80
N VAL A 45 29.18 -7.09 -17.96
CA VAL A 45 27.95 -6.29 -18.13
C VAL A 45 26.95 -6.81 -17.11
N ASN A 46 26.36 -5.92 -16.32
CA ASN A 46 25.41 -6.34 -15.32
C ASN A 46 24.06 -6.55 -15.99
N GLU A 47 23.70 -7.80 -16.25
CA GLU A 47 22.43 -8.17 -16.87
C GLU A 47 21.26 -8.20 -15.88
N SER A 48 21.54 -7.94 -14.59
CA SER A 48 20.53 -7.83 -13.56
C SER A 48 20.76 -6.65 -12.61
N VAL A 49 19.66 -6.19 -12.03
CA VAL A 49 19.65 -5.14 -11.02
C VAL A 49 18.86 -5.61 -9.80
N SER A 50 19.46 -5.44 -8.63
CA SER A 50 18.81 -5.73 -7.36
C SER A 50 17.99 -4.54 -6.87
N LEU A 51 16.69 -4.75 -6.66
CA LEU A 51 15.80 -3.78 -6.04
C LEU A 51 15.84 -3.94 -4.53
N VAL A 52 16.26 -2.88 -3.83
CA VAL A 52 16.54 -2.92 -2.38
C VAL A 52 15.59 -1.98 -1.64
N ASP A 53 15.00 -2.47 -0.56
CA ASP A 53 14.26 -1.64 0.38
C ASP A 53 15.23 -0.94 1.34
N ALA A 54 15.39 0.38 1.18
CA ALA A 54 16.32 1.18 1.99
C ALA A 54 16.00 1.17 3.50
N ARG A 55 14.77 0.88 3.89
CA ARG A 55 14.35 0.85 5.31
C ARG A 55 14.92 -0.37 6.04
N SER A 56 15.03 -1.49 5.34
CA SER A 56 15.46 -2.77 5.91
C SER A 56 16.84 -3.22 5.41
N GLY A 57 17.33 -2.61 4.33
CA GLY A 57 18.54 -3.05 3.62
C GLY A 57 18.36 -4.38 2.87
N LYS A 58 17.15 -4.93 2.81
CA LYS A 58 16.88 -6.23 2.18
C LYS A 58 16.65 -6.09 0.69
N GLU A 59 17.20 -7.02 -0.07
CA GLU A 59 16.82 -7.22 -1.46
C GLU A 59 15.37 -7.72 -1.53
N VAL A 60 14.55 -7.01 -2.30
CA VAL A 60 13.13 -7.32 -2.50
C VAL A 60 12.96 -8.15 -3.77
N LYS A 61 13.71 -7.82 -4.83
CA LYS A 61 13.66 -8.54 -6.10
C LYS A 61 14.94 -8.31 -6.91
N ASN A 62 15.53 -9.36 -7.45
CA ASN A 62 16.55 -9.26 -8.50
C ASN A 62 15.85 -9.30 -9.86
N VAL A 63 16.11 -8.29 -10.70
CA VAL A 63 15.48 -8.12 -12.01
C VAL A 63 16.53 -8.35 -13.08
N ASN A 64 16.38 -9.41 -13.88
CA ASN A 64 17.22 -9.63 -15.06
C ASN A 64 16.69 -8.74 -16.19
N ILE A 65 17.40 -7.65 -16.52
CA ILE A 65 16.95 -6.65 -17.50
C ILE A 65 17.03 -7.18 -18.94
N ALA A 66 17.99 -8.07 -19.22
CA ALA A 66 18.13 -8.68 -20.53
C ALA A 66 16.90 -9.53 -20.89
N SER A 67 16.38 -10.32 -19.93
CA SER A 67 15.21 -11.17 -20.14
C SER A 67 13.91 -10.39 -20.31
N LEU A 68 13.85 -9.13 -19.87
CA LEU A 68 12.70 -8.25 -20.07
C LEU A 68 12.68 -7.61 -21.47
N GLY A 69 13.69 -7.86 -22.32
CA GLY A 69 13.76 -7.31 -23.67
C GLY A 69 14.49 -5.97 -23.77
N TYR A 70 15.35 -5.63 -22.80
CA TYR A 70 16.13 -4.39 -22.79
C TYR A 70 16.92 -4.14 -24.09
N PHE A 71 17.44 -5.20 -24.71
CA PHE A 71 18.19 -5.13 -25.97
C PHE A 71 17.34 -5.41 -27.22
N GLU A 72 16.06 -5.71 -27.05
CA GLU A 72 15.18 -6.21 -28.12
C GLU A 72 14.19 -5.15 -28.59
N ASP A 73 13.33 -4.67 -27.69
CA ASP A 73 12.18 -3.82 -28.03
C ASP A 73 11.82 -2.94 -26.82
N GLU A 74 11.85 -1.63 -27.03
CA GLU A 74 11.61 -0.62 -26.00
C GLU A 74 10.20 -0.70 -25.41
N ASN A 75 9.18 -0.98 -26.23
CA ASN A 75 7.79 -1.08 -25.78
C ASN A 75 7.56 -2.37 -24.98
N LYS A 76 8.17 -3.47 -25.41
CA LYS A 76 8.15 -4.75 -24.68
C LYS A 76 8.82 -4.57 -23.31
N PHE A 77 9.99 -3.93 -23.29
CA PHE A 77 10.72 -3.67 -22.05
C PHE A 77 9.91 -2.80 -21.08
N GLU A 78 9.35 -1.68 -21.54
CA GLU A 78 8.50 -0.81 -20.72
C GLU A 78 7.32 -1.56 -20.10
N LYS A 79 6.65 -2.40 -20.90
CA LYS A 79 5.52 -3.21 -20.44
C LYS A 79 5.93 -4.21 -19.35
N GLU A 80 7.06 -4.89 -19.51
CA GLU A 80 7.53 -5.85 -18.51
C GLU A 80 8.05 -5.16 -17.25
N VAL A 81 8.78 -4.05 -17.37
CA VAL A 81 9.22 -3.21 -16.24
C VAL A 81 8.02 -2.70 -15.44
N THR A 82 6.95 -2.27 -16.12
CA THR A 82 5.71 -1.84 -15.47
C THR A 82 5.06 -2.98 -14.67
N LYS A 83 5.09 -4.22 -15.17
CA LYS A 83 4.60 -5.38 -14.40
C LYS A 83 5.48 -5.65 -13.19
N VAL A 84 6.81 -5.57 -13.34
CA VAL A 84 7.74 -5.72 -12.22
C VAL A 84 7.46 -4.68 -11.14
N ALA A 85 7.30 -3.41 -11.51
CA ALA A 85 6.97 -2.35 -10.57
C ALA A 85 5.66 -2.64 -9.82
N LYS A 86 4.61 -3.10 -10.50
CA LYS A 86 3.34 -3.51 -9.88
C LYS A 86 3.47 -4.70 -8.94
N GLU A 87 4.30 -5.68 -9.28
CA GLU A 87 4.55 -6.84 -8.42
C GLU A 87 5.31 -6.45 -7.15
N VAL A 88 6.31 -5.57 -7.28
CA VAL A 88 7.04 -5.01 -6.14
C VAL A 88 6.12 -4.11 -5.30
N GLY A 89 5.24 -3.33 -5.94
CA GLY A 89 4.23 -2.52 -5.23
C GLY A 89 3.40 -3.36 -4.29
N LYS A 90 2.89 -4.51 -4.74
CA LYS A 90 2.12 -5.44 -3.89
C LYS A 90 2.86 -5.97 -2.66
N THR A 91 4.20 -6.00 -2.66
CA THR A 91 4.99 -6.46 -1.50
C THR A 91 5.39 -5.33 -0.57
N ILE A 92 5.44 -4.10 -1.08
CA ILE A 92 5.86 -2.91 -0.34
C ILE A 92 4.67 -2.14 0.23
N ASP A 93 3.60 -2.06 -0.54
CA ASP A 93 2.45 -1.22 -0.24
C ASP A 93 1.75 -1.71 1.02
N GLN A 94 1.64 -0.82 1.98
CA GLN A 94 1.02 -1.08 3.26
C GLN A 94 0.12 0.10 3.62
N LYS A 95 -1.13 -0.20 3.98
CA LYS A 95 -2.08 0.82 4.46
C LYS A 95 -1.70 1.27 5.87
N MET A 96 -2.02 2.53 6.18
CA MET A 96 -1.85 3.11 7.51
C MET A 96 -2.72 2.36 8.53
N VAL A 97 -2.17 2.13 9.73
CA VAL A 97 -2.97 1.81 10.91
C VAL A 97 -2.99 3.07 11.77
N PRO A 98 -4.13 3.76 11.92
CA PRO A 98 -4.20 4.99 12.70
C PRO A 98 -3.83 4.81 14.17
N SER A 99 -3.37 5.89 14.79
CA SER A 99 -3.24 5.94 16.24
C SER A 99 -4.62 5.94 16.91
N ARG A 100 -4.70 5.46 18.15
CA ARG A 100 -5.96 5.38 18.88
C ARG A 100 -5.79 5.54 20.37
N MET A 101 -6.90 5.92 21.02
CA MET A 101 -7.09 5.73 22.45
C MET A 101 -7.76 4.38 22.69
N ALA A 102 -7.11 3.53 23.48
CA ALA A 102 -7.68 2.26 23.90
C ALA A 102 -8.77 2.46 24.97
N SER A 103 -9.56 1.42 25.20
CA SER A 103 -10.66 1.46 26.17
C SER A 103 -10.20 1.64 27.62
N ASP A 104 -8.95 1.29 27.93
CA ASP A 104 -8.32 1.51 29.24
C ASP A 104 -7.71 2.92 29.39
N GLY A 105 -7.86 3.79 28.38
CA GLY A 105 -7.29 5.14 28.37
C GLY A 105 -5.82 5.20 27.98
N THR A 106 -5.23 4.10 27.49
CA THR A 106 -3.85 4.11 26.97
C THR A 106 -3.80 4.57 25.52
N TRP A 107 -2.84 5.45 25.22
CA TRP A 107 -2.54 5.85 23.86
C TRP A 107 -1.76 4.76 23.13
N GLN A 108 -2.21 4.38 21.94
CA GLN A 108 -1.57 3.42 21.07
C GLN A 108 -1.14 4.11 19.79
N GLU A 109 0.17 4.17 19.58
CA GLU A 109 0.75 4.73 18.36
C GLU A 109 0.41 3.85 17.16
N GLY A 110 -0.01 4.49 16.07
CA GLY A 110 -0.32 3.81 14.83
C GLY A 110 0.92 3.34 14.07
N LYS A 111 0.69 2.73 12.90
CA LYS A 111 1.74 2.27 11.98
C LYS A 111 1.69 3.08 10.68
N PRO A 112 2.84 3.47 10.13
CA PRO A 112 2.89 4.23 8.88
C PRO A 112 2.31 3.43 7.71
N SER A 113 1.82 4.17 6.70
CA SER A 113 1.66 3.60 5.37
C SER A 113 2.95 3.68 4.59
N TYR A 114 3.13 2.73 3.68
CA TYR A 114 4.20 2.72 2.70
C TYR A 114 3.58 2.57 1.32
N GLU A 115 4.06 3.36 0.37
CA GLU A 115 3.57 3.36 -1.00
C GLU A 115 4.77 3.42 -1.94
N LEU A 116 4.89 2.43 -2.83
CA LEU A 116 5.90 2.44 -3.88
C LEU A 116 5.51 3.45 -4.95
N MET A 117 6.43 4.36 -5.28
CA MET A 117 6.29 5.26 -6.42
C MET A 117 6.55 4.46 -7.71
N GLU A 118 5.57 3.65 -8.15
CA GLU A 118 5.72 2.73 -9.28
C GLU A 118 6.25 3.45 -10.53
N LYS A 119 5.72 4.64 -10.84
CA LYS A 119 6.18 5.44 -11.98
C LYS A 119 7.66 5.79 -11.89
N GLU A 120 8.13 6.23 -10.71
CA GLU A 120 9.54 6.56 -10.51
C GLU A 120 10.41 5.31 -10.61
N LEU A 121 9.94 4.16 -10.12
CA LEU A 121 10.64 2.90 -10.28
C LEU A 121 10.73 2.48 -11.76
N VAL A 122 9.65 2.62 -12.52
CA VAL A 122 9.67 2.39 -13.98
C VAL A 122 10.67 3.32 -14.63
N ASP A 123 10.63 4.63 -14.34
CA ASP A 123 11.56 5.60 -14.94
C ASP A 123 13.03 5.26 -14.62
N LYS A 124 13.33 4.81 -13.39
CA LYS A 124 14.67 4.33 -13.02
C LYS A 124 15.09 3.09 -13.82
N LEU A 125 14.22 2.08 -13.90
CA LEU A 125 14.50 0.85 -14.63
C LEU A 125 14.59 1.06 -16.15
N MET A 126 13.84 2.01 -16.71
CA MET A 126 13.92 2.39 -18.13
C MET A 126 15.21 3.10 -18.51
N ASN A 127 15.92 3.66 -17.52
CA ASN A 127 17.19 4.36 -17.68
C ASN A 127 18.34 3.60 -17.01
N VAL A 128 18.18 2.28 -16.83
CA VAL A 128 19.20 1.44 -16.19
C VAL A 128 20.53 1.49 -16.94
N GLY A 129 21.60 1.83 -16.23
CA GLY A 129 22.95 1.83 -16.75
C GLY A 129 23.53 0.42 -16.83
N MET A 130 24.43 0.20 -17.78
CA MET A 130 25.10 -1.10 -18.00
C MET A 130 25.96 -1.57 -16.80
N TRP A 131 26.22 -0.67 -15.85
CA TRP A 131 27.03 -0.89 -14.65
C TRP A 131 26.23 -0.81 -13.36
N ASP A 132 24.92 -0.53 -13.46
CA ASP A 132 24.07 -0.45 -12.27
C ASP A 132 23.85 -1.85 -11.71
N SER A 133 24.02 -1.98 -10.39
CA SER A 133 23.90 -3.26 -9.69
C SER A 133 22.76 -3.29 -8.69
N SER A 134 22.35 -2.13 -8.20
CA SER A 134 21.21 -2.01 -7.31
C SER A 134 20.50 -0.68 -7.43
N TYR A 135 19.20 -0.69 -7.18
CA TYR A 135 18.40 0.51 -6.99
C TYR A 135 17.65 0.46 -5.67
N GLN A 136 17.66 1.60 -4.99
CA GLN A 136 16.77 1.82 -3.86
C GLN A 136 15.36 2.06 -4.36
N LEU A 137 14.42 1.30 -3.79
CA LEU A 137 13.00 1.46 -4.08
C LEU A 137 12.54 2.87 -3.66
N PRO A 138 11.86 3.62 -4.56
CA PRO A 138 11.30 4.91 -4.22
C PRO A 138 10.01 4.70 -3.41
N ILE A 139 10.13 4.62 -2.09
CA ILE A 139 9.02 4.36 -1.17
C ILE A 139 8.67 5.65 -0.42
N VAL A 140 7.39 6.01 -0.43
CA VAL A 140 6.85 7.11 0.38
C VAL A 140 6.32 6.54 1.69
N GLU A 141 6.88 6.99 2.80
CA GLU A 141 6.38 6.71 4.15
C GLU A 141 5.47 7.87 4.62
N LYS A 142 4.29 7.54 5.14
CA LYS A 142 3.41 8.51 5.81
C LYS A 142 3.01 7.98 7.18
N LYS A 143 3.49 8.65 8.23
CA LYS A 143 3.18 8.32 9.62
C LYS A 143 1.84 8.96 10.03
N PRO A 144 1.05 8.30 10.91
CA PRO A 144 -0.07 8.96 11.57
C PRO A 144 0.42 10.23 12.26
N VAL A 145 -0.33 11.33 12.12
CA VAL A 145 0.04 12.63 12.69
C VAL A 145 -0.75 12.99 13.95
N ALA A 146 -1.81 12.23 14.24
CA ALA A 146 -2.58 12.36 15.48
C ALA A 146 -1.72 12.17 16.73
N LYS A 147 -2.01 12.95 17.78
CA LYS A 147 -1.27 12.94 19.05
C LYS A 147 -2.18 12.54 20.23
N PRO A 148 -1.61 12.14 21.38
CA PRO A 148 -2.40 11.82 22.58
C PRO A 148 -3.36 12.93 23.01
N GLU A 149 -2.99 14.19 22.82
CA GLU A 149 -3.82 15.33 23.23
C GLU A 149 -5.04 15.53 22.30
N ASP A 150 -5.05 14.90 21.12
CA ASP A 150 -6.17 14.91 20.19
C ASP A 150 -7.25 13.89 20.58
N ALA A 151 -6.90 12.86 21.35
CA ALA A 151 -7.84 11.89 21.87
C ALA A 151 -8.72 12.45 23.00
N SER A 152 -8.23 13.47 23.71
CA SER A 152 -8.88 14.05 24.89
C SER A 152 -10.14 14.86 24.53
N GLY A 153 -11.07 15.00 25.47
CA GLY A 153 -12.28 15.84 25.34
C GLY A 153 -13.42 15.23 24.54
N ASN A 154 -14.55 15.96 24.44
CA ASN A 154 -15.75 15.55 23.72
C ASN A 154 -16.17 16.65 22.72
N GLY A 155 -15.32 16.91 21.72
CA GLY A 155 -15.59 17.90 20.69
C GLY A 155 -16.89 17.64 19.92
N ALA A 156 -17.26 18.59 19.07
CA ALA A 156 -18.53 18.58 18.35
C ALA A 156 -18.69 17.33 17.47
N VAL A 157 -19.92 16.82 17.38
CA VAL A 157 -20.28 15.74 16.45
C VAL A 157 -20.35 16.31 15.04
N LEU A 158 -19.46 15.85 14.17
CA LEU A 158 -19.39 16.25 12.76
C LEU A 158 -20.26 15.36 11.88
N GLY A 159 -20.42 14.09 12.25
CA GLY A 159 -21.29 13.14 11.58
C GLY A 159 -21.76 12.05 12.52
N ARG A 160 -23.01 11.61 12.36
CA ARG A 160 -23.61 10.56 13.18
C ARG A 160 -24.56 9.72 12.34
N TYR A 161 -24.34 8.42 12.34
CA TYR A 161 -25.21 7.49 11.64
C TYR A 161 -25.51 6.26 12.48
N GLU A 162 -26.68 5.70 12.30
CA GLU A 162 -27.12 4.51 13.03
C GLU A 162 -27.81 3.51 12.10
N THR A 163 -27.60 2.22 12.37
CA THR A 163 -28.29 1.13 11.67
C THR A 163 -28.94 0.19 12.67
N ASN A 164 -30.12 -0.33 12.32
CA ASN A 164 -30.87 -1.21 13.20
C ASN A 164 -30.24 -2.61 13.20
N LEU A 165 -30.08 -3.21 14.38
CA LEU A 165 -29.61 -4.60 14.53
C LEU A 165 -30.77 -5.60 14.55
N GLY A 166 -32.03 -5.15 14.41
CA GLY A 166 -33.25 -5.93 14.55
C GLY A 166 -33.18 -7.34 13.98
N GLY A 167 -33.47 -8.33 14.83
CA GLY A 167 -33.44 -9.76 14.49
C GLY A 167 -32.04 -10.39 14.45
N SER A 168 -30.96 -9.61 14.60
CA SER A 168 -29.62 -10.16 14.76
C SER A 168 -29.52 -10.89 16.09
N THR A 169 -28.92 -12.07 16.08
CA THR A 169 -28.72 -12.89 17.28
C THR A 169 -27.38 -13.61 17.20
N GLY A 170 -26.91 -14.12 18.33
CA GLY A 170 -25.71 -14.93 18.42
C GLY A 170 -24.47 -14.26 17.82
N GLY A 171 -23.72 -15.03 17.03
CA GLY A 171 -22.42 -14.61 16.51
C GLY A 171 -22.44 -13.35 15.66
N ARG A 172 -23.54 -13.05 14.96
CA ARG A 172 -23.65 -11.82 14.16
C ARG A 172 -23.52 -10.56 15.02
N ILE A 173 -24.20 -10.51 16.17
CA ILE A 173 -24.11 -9.36 17.08
C ILE A 173 -22.70 -9.28 17.67
N GLU A 174 -22.07 -10.41 17.99
CA GLU A 174 -20.71 -10.42 18.54
C GLU A 174 -19.71 -9.87 17.54
N ASN A 175 -19.80 -10.27 16.28
CA ASN A 175 -18.95 -9.76 15.20
C ASN A 175 -19.07 -8.25 15.02
N ILE A 176 -20.31 -7.74 15.08
CA ILE A 176 -20.58 -6.29 14.99
C ILE A 176 -19.99 -5.57 16.20
N ARG A 177 -20.19 -6.09 17.42
CA ARG A 177 -19.64 -5.50 18.64
C ARG A 177 -18.11 -5.47 18.61
N LEU A 178 -17.50 -6.58 18.21
CA LEU A 178 -16.04 -6.72 18.13
C LEU A 178 -15.45 -5.75 17.11
N SER A 179 -15.99 -5.72 15.89
CA SER A 179 -15.54 -4.77 14.85
C SER A 179 -15.75 -3.31 15.26
N ALA A 180 -16.89 -2.98 15.88
CA ALA A 180 -17.17 -1.65 16.42
C ALA A 180 -16.15 -1.24 17.51
N SER A 181 -15.88 -2.12 18.47
CA SER A 181 -14.91 -1.90 19.55
C SER A 181 -13.49 -1.65 19.04
N ASN A 182 -13.10 -2.37 17.98
CA ASN A 182 -11.80 -2.18 17.35
C ASN A 182 -11.65 -0.81 16.65
N ILE A 183 -12.74 -0.23 16.16
CA ILE A 183 -12.77 1.08 15.50
C ILE A 183 -12.87 2.22 16.51
N SER A 184 -13.65 2.03 17.58
CA SER A 184 -13.91 3.07 18.57
C SER A 184 -12.61 3.52 19.25
N GLY A 185 -12.39 4.84 19.29
CA GLY A 185 -11.17 5.44 19.84
C GLY A 185 -10.08 5.74 18.82
N VAL A 186 -10.25 5.38 17.54
CA VAL A 186 -9.34 5.81 16.47
C VAL A 186 -9.32 7.34 16.35
N VAL A 187 -8.13 7.91 16.19
CA VAL A 187 -7.91 9.34 15.97
C VAL A 187 -7.19 9.55 14.64
N LEU A 188 -7.72 10.45 13.81
CA LEU A 188 -7.17 10.79 12.51
C LEU A 188 -6.78 12.26 12.49
N GLY A 189 -5.48 12.55 12.39
CA GLY A 189 -4.99 13.88 12.09
C GLY A 189 -5.22 14.28 10.64
N LYS A 190 -4.90 15.51 10.28
CA LYS A 190 -5.03 15.98 8.89
C LYS A 190 -4.13 15.18 7.95
N GLY A 191 -4.72 14.58 6.93
CA GLY A 191 -4.06 13.71 5.95
C GLY A 191 -3.96 12.25 6.39
N ASP A 192 -4.32 11.90 7.63
CA ASP A 192 -4.36 10.51 8.07
C ASP A 192 -5.49 9.76 7.36
N ARG A 193 -5.22 8.50 7.02
CA ARG A 193 -6.18 7.62 6.37
C ARG A 193 -6.62 6.52 7.31
N PHE A 194 -7.91 6.30 7.35
CA PHE A 194 -8.49 5.09 7.91
C PHE A 194 -8.64 4.05 6.80
N SER A 195 -8.24 2.81 7.09
CA SER A 195 -8.56 1.63 6.29
C SER A 195 -9.21 0.59 7.20
N PHE A 196 -10.39 0.12 6.80
CA PHE A 196 -11.12 -0.87 7.58
C PHE A 196 -10.33 -2.19 7.65
N ASN A 197 -9.81 -2.65 6.51
CA ASN A 197 -9.03 -3.87 6.43
C ASN A 197 -7.66 -3.76 7.13
N ALA A 198 -7.02 -2.58 7.15
CA ALA A 198 -5.75 -2.40 7.86
C ALA A 198 -5.94 -2.51 9.38
N LEU A 199 -7.07 -2.04 9.90
CA LEU A 199 -7.37 -2.05 11.33
C LEU A 199 -7.95 -3.39 11.79
N ILE A 200 -8.90 -3.95 11.04
CA ILE A 200 -9.65 -5.15 11.43
C ILE A 200 -8.98 -6.43 10.91
N GLY A 201 -8.44 -6.38 9.69
CA GLY A 201 -7.93 -7.54 8.97
C GLY A 201 -9.00 -8.58 8.64
N ASP A 202 -8.56 -9.80 8.35
CA ASP A 202 -9.45 -10.94 8.11
C ASP A 202 -10.30 -11.27 9.36
N THR A 203 -11.54 -11.72 9.15
CA THR A 203 -12.51 -12.03 10.21
C THR A 203 -12.46 -13.50 10.58
N THR A 204 -11.47 -13.90 11.38
CA THR A 204 -11.18 -15.31 11.69
C THR A 204 -11.58 -15.72 13.11
N PRO A 205 -11.76 -17.03 13.40
CA PRO A 205 -12.16 -17.51 14.72
C PRO A 205 -11.16 -17.21 15.83
N ASP A 206 -9.86 -17.27 15.52
CA ASP A 206 -8.76 -16.96 16.44
C ASP A 206 -8.76 -15.49 16.89
N LYS A 207 -9.34 -14.59 16.09
CA LYS A 207 -9.57 -13.19 16.47
C LYS A 207 -10.88 -12.98 17.23
N GLY A 208 -11.63 -14.04 17.53
CA GLY A 208 -12.89 -13.99 18.26
C GLY A 208 -14.14 -13.79 17.38
N TYR A 209 -14.00 -13.77 16.05
CA TYR A 209 -15.15 -13.74 15.16
C TYR A 209 -15.89 -15.08 15.19
N GLN A 210 -17.22 -14.99 15.18
CA GLN A 210 -18.12 -16.13 15.25
C GLN A 210 -18.85 -16.31 13.91
N LEU A 211 -19.41 -17.50 13.70
CA LEU A 211 -20.31 -17.73 12.58
C LEU A 211 -21.53 -16.82 12.71
N GLY A 212 -21.79 -16.05 11.66
CA GLY A 212 -22.95 -15.19 11.53
C GLY A 212 -23.42 -15.16 10.09
N LYS A 213 -24.67 -14.74 9.88
CA LYS A 213 -25.22 -14.59 8.54
C LYS A 213 -24.54 -13.43 7.81
N GLU A 214 -23.99 -13.74 6.64
CA GLU A 214 -23.41 -12.79 5.68
C GLU A 214 -24.01 -12.98 4.29
N ILE A 215 -23.73 -12.05 3.38
CA ILE A 215 -24.22 -12.08 2.01
C ILE A 215 -23.03 -12.30 1.08
N VAL A 216 -22.97 -13.47 0.45
CA VAL A 216 -21.96 -13.83 -0.56
C VAL A 216 -22.68 -14.15 -1.87
N ASP A 217 -22.31 -13.47 -2.96
CA ASP A 217 -22.97 -13.54 -4.26
C ASP A 217 -24.50 -13.38 -4.18
N GLY A 218 -24.93 -12.57 -3.21
CA GLY A 218 -26.33 -12.29 -2.97
C GLY A 218 -27.13 -13.45 -2.40
N LYS A 219 -26.49 -14.43 -1.76
CA LYS A 219 -27.11 -15.47 -0.94
C LYS A 219 -26.70 -15.29 0.52
N LEU A 220 -27.63 -15.61 1.42
CA LEU A 220 -27.36 -15.61 2.85
C LEU A 220 -26.62 -16.90 3.23
N VAL A 221 -25.37 -16.79 3.67
CA VAL A 221 -24.52 -17.92 4.09
C VAL A 221 -23.99 -17.68 5.50
N ASP A 222 -23.53 -18.74 6.16
CA ASP A 222 -22.82 -18.62 7.43
C ASP A 222 -21.32 -18.40 7.14
N GLY A 223 -20.76 -17.34 7.70
CA GLY A 223 -19.35 -17.01 7.60
C GLY A 223 -18.85 -16.37 8.90
N TYR A 224 -17.55 -16.47 9.14
CA TYR A 224 -16.92 -15.78 10.26
C TYR A 224 -16.85 -14.28 9.94
N GLY A 225 -17.35 -13.45 10.86
CA GLY A 225 -17.47 -12.02 10.62
C GLY A 225 -18.79 -11.59 9.98
N GLY A 226 -19.77 -12.49 9.86
CA GLY A 226 -21.11 -12.10 9.41
C GLY A 226 -21.65 -10.93 10.25
N GLY A 227 -22.02 -9.84 9.58
CA GLY A 227 -22.41 -8.56 10.19
C GLY A 227 -21.39 -7.43 10.05
N VAL A 228 -20.11 -7.69 9.79
CA VAL A 228 -19.07 -6.65 9.76
C VAL A 228 -19.27 -5.64 8.61
N CYS A 229 -19.86 -6.03 7.47
CA CYS A 229 -20.26 -5.07 6.42
C CYS A 229 -21.31 -4.04 6.89
N GLN A 230 -22.10 -4.34 7.92
CA GLN A 230 -22.99 -3.37 8.54
C GLN A 230 -22.19 -2.36 9.37
N THR A 231 -21.11 -2.80 10.02
CA THR A 231 -20.16 -1.92 10.73
C THR A 231 -19.50 -0.94 9.77
N SER A 232 -18.92 -1.42 8.66
CA SER A 232 -18.32 -0.56 7.64
C SER A 232 -19.33 0.40 7.03
N SER A 233 -20.54 -0.06 6.70
CA SER A 233 -21.59 0.81 6.14
C SER A 233 -22.04 1.88 7.13
N THR A 234 -22.18 1.56 8.42
CA THR A 234 -22.56 2.53 9.45
C THR A 234 -21.47 3.58 9.63
N LEU A 235 -20.21 3.15 9.71
CA LEU A 235 -19.06 4.06 9.81
C LEU A 235 -18.93 4.95 8.56
N PHE A 236 -19.06 4.39 7.36
CA PHE A 236 -19.02 5.11 6.10
C PHE A 236 -19.99 6.30 6.10
N ASN A 237 -21.24 6.07 6.51
CA ASN A 237 -22.24 7.13 6.51
C ASN A 237 -21.91 8.25 7.50
N ALA A 238 -21.39 7.93 8.68
CA ALA A 238 -20.96 8.94 9.65
C ALA A 238 -19.73 9.73 9.15
N ALA A 239 -18.77 9.04 8.52
CA ALA A 239 -17.58 9.66 7.92
C ALA A 239 -17.92 10.59 6.75
N ASP A 240 -18.85 10.17 5.89
CA ASP A 240 -19.34 10.97 4.76
C ASP A 240 -20.09 12.23 5.23
N GLN A 241 -20.95 12.11 6.25
CA GLN A 241 -21.60 13.27 6.88
C GLN A 241 -20.60 14.24 7.51
N ALA A 242 -19.50 13.74 8.07
CA ALA A 242 -18.43 14.53 8.66
C ALA A 242 -17.49 15.18 7.62
N GLY A 243 -17.77 15.00 6.32
CA GLY A 243 -16.98 15.57 5.23
C GLY A 243 -15.61 14.91 5.03
N LEU A 244 -15.40 13.69 5.53
CA LEU A 244 -14.16 12.97 5.30
C LEU A 244 -14.10 12.51 3.82
N LYS A 245 -12.90 12.57 3.22
CA LYS A 245 -12.73 12.24 1.80
C LYS A 245 -12.73 10.72 1.62
N MET A 246 -13.73 10.18 0.92
CA MET A 246 -13.74 8.77 0.53
C MET A 246 -12.64 8.50 -0.51
N VAL A 247 -11.74 7.57 -0.19
CA VAL A 247 -10.61 7.16 -1.05
C VAL A 247 -10.94 5.83 -1.75
N GLU A 248 -11.52 4.89 -1.01
CA GLU A 248 -11.95 3.58 -1.51
C GLU A 248 -13.30 3.24 -0.91
N ARG A 249 -14.27 2.90 -1.76
CA ARG A 249 -15.59 2.42 -1.35
C ARG A 249 -16.20 1.60 -2.47
N THR A 250 -16.67 0.42 -2.13
CA THR A 250 -17.46 -0.44 -3.03
C THR A 250 -18.82 -0.69 -2.40
N THR A 251 -19.88 -0.70 -3.23
CA THR A 251 -21.22 -1.09 -2.80
C THR A 251 -21.47 -2.57 -3.13
N HIS A 252 -22.36 -3.21 -2.39
CA HIS A 252 -22.83 -4.56 -2.67
C HIS A 252 -23.52 -4.60 -4.03
N SER A 253 -23.44 -5.74 -4.71
CA SER A 253 -24.17 -5.98 -5.96
C SER A 253 -25.69 -6.10 -5.75
N LYS A 254 -26.14 -6.32 -4.50
CA LYS A 254 -27.54 -6.36 -4.09
C LYS A 254 -27.82 -5.41 -2.94
N THR A 255 -29.05 -4.95 -2.84
CA THR A 255 -29.50 -4.10 -1.74
C THR A 255 -29.36 -4.81 -0.39
N VAL A 256 -28.83 -4.11 0.60
CA VAL A 256 -28.73 -4.57 1.98
C VAL A 256 -29.86 -3.96 2.82
N GLY A 257 -30.40 -4.71 3.77
CA GLY A 257 -31.58 -4.29 4.54
C GLY A 257 -31.33 -3.25 5.65
N TYR A 258 -30.08 -2.85 5.88
CA TYR A 258 -29.69 -1.99 7.01
C TYR A 258 -29.32 -0.55 6.61
N VAL A 259 -29.20 -0.23 5.31
CA VAL A 259 -28.98 1.13 4.78
C VAL A 259 -29.70 1.32 3.44
N PRO A 260 -30.04 2.57 3.05
CA PRO A 260 -30.57 2.86 1.72
C PRO A 260 -29.62 2.42 0.59
N GLN A 261 -30.18 2.21 -0.61
CA GLN A 261 -29.40 1.86 -1.79
C GLN A 261 -28.29 2.90 -2.05
N GLY A 262 -27.06 2.42 -2.29
CA GLY A 262 -25.90 3.27 -2.54
C GLY A 262 -25.29 3.88 -1.27
N ARG A 263 -25.84 3.61 -0.09
CA ARG A 263 -25.31 4.06 1.21
C ARG A 263 -24.59 2.96 1.99
N ASP A 264 -24.26 1.87 1.33
CA ASP A 264 -23.47 0.78 1.88
C ASP A 264 -21.99 0.89 1.51
N ALA A 265 -21.16 0.18 2.27
CA ALA A 265 -19.73 0.00 2.04
C ALA A 265 -19.36 -1.46 2.31
N THR A 266 -19.22 -2.24 1.24
CA THR A 266 -18.79 -3.65 1.30
C THR A 266 -17.32 -3.74 1.63
N ILE A 267 -16.98 -4.72 2.46
CA ILE A 267 -15.61 -5.14 2.69
C ILE A 267 -15.46 -6.61 2.32
N ALA A 268 -14.28 -7.00 1.87
CA ALA A 268 -13.89 -8.39 1.63
C ALA A 268 -12.37 -8.44 1.75
N TYR A 269 -11.86 -8.92 2.89
CA TYR A 269 -10.42 -8.91 3.12
C TYR A 269 -9.69 -9.84 2.14
N PRO A 270 -8.54 -9.45 1.55
CA PRO A 270 -7.94 -8.10 1.53
C PRO A 270 -8.38 -7.24 0.32
N TYR A 271 -9.34 -7.69 -0.49
CA TYR A 271 -9.67 -7.17 -1.83
C TYR A 271 -10.58 -5.94 -1.88
N LEU A 272 -11.60 -5.85 -1.03
CA LEU A 272 -12.52 -4.70 -0.95
C LEU A 272 -12.38 -4.05 0.41
N ASP A 273 -12.16 -2.75 0.43
CA ASP A 273 -11.96 -1.98 1.66
C ASP A 273 -12.83 -0.72 1.69
N LEU A 274 -13.01 -0.19 2.90
CA LEU A 274 -13.47 1.16 3.13
C LEU A 274 -12.27 1.99 3.57
N VAL A 275 -11.84 2.92 2.70
CA VAL A 275 -10.74 3.84 2.99
C VAL A 275 -11.24 5.27 2.89
N PHE A 276 -10.96 6.08 3.92
CA PHE A 276 -11.22 7.51 3.90
C PHE A 276 -10.09 8.30 4.55
N GLU A 277 -9.94 9.55 4.15
CA GLU A 277 -8.89 10.47 4.58
C GLU A 277 -9.49 11.65 5.34
N ASN A 278 -8.89 12.01 6.47
CA ASN A 278 -9.28 13.23 7.16
C ASN A 278 -8.65 14.45 6.47
N THR A 279 -9.43 15.13 5.64
CA THR A 279 -9.00 16.37 4.97
C THR A 279 -9.32 17.62 5.78
N ASN A 280 -9.95 17.49 6.95
CA ASN A 280 -10.30 18.62 7.80
C ASN A 280 -9.05 19.21 8.46
N GLU A 281 -9.13 20.50 8.83
CA GLU A 281 -8.02 21.18 9.52
C GLU A 281 -7.82 20.70 10.96
N VAL A 282 -8.87 20.09 11.54
CA VAL A 282 -8.84 19.55 12.90
C VAL A 282 -8.78 18.02 12.87
N PRO A 283 -8.06 17.39 13.83
CA PRO A 283 -8.15 15.95 14.02
C PRO A 283 -9.57 15.51 14.35
N VAL A 284 -9.92 14.30 13.93
CA VAL A 284 -11.23 13.70 14.19
C VAL A 284 -11.09 12.38 14.94
N LYS A 285 -12.12 12.04 15.70
CA LYS A 285 -12.22 10.81 16.49
C LYS A 285 -13.39 9.97 16.03
N LEU A 286 -13.16 8.68 15.89
CA LEU A 286 -14.17 7.70 15.53
C LEU A 286 -14.72 7.05 16.80
N TYR A 287 -16.03 7.11 16.98
CA TYR A 287 -16.72 6.42 18.06
C TYR A 287 -17.72 5.44 17.47
N MET A 288 -17.72 4.23 18.01
CA MET A 288 -18.69 3.20 17.65
C MET A 288 -19.28 2.62 18.94
N SER A 289 -20.59 2.46 18.98
CA SER A 289 -21.31 1.88 20.12
C SER A 289 -22.53 1.09 19.66
N ILE A 290 -23.02 0.20 20.53
CA ILE A 290 -24.32 -0.46 20.35
C ILE A 290 -25.26 0.05 21.43
N GLU A 291 -26.32 0.75 21.03
CA GLU A 291 -27.27 1.42 21.92
C GLU A 291 -28.69 1.15 21.46
N GLY A 292 -29.55 0.68 22.37
CA GLY A 292 -30.98 0.47 22.07
C GLY A 292 -31.24 -0.47 20.88
N GLY A 293 -30.39 -1.48 20.66
CA GLY A 293 -30.50 -2.37 19.51
C GLY A 293 -30.07 -1.77 18.17
N LYS A 294 -29.33 -0.66 18.19
CA LYS A 294 -28.75 -0.02 17.01
C LYS A 294 -27.23 0.00 17.11
N LEU A 295 -26.56 -0.16 15.98
CA LEU A 295 -25.15 0.20 15.86
C LEU A 295 -25.08 1.69 15.55
N VAL A 296 -24.32 2.44 16.33
CA VAL A 296 -24.14 3.89 16.19
C VAL A 296 -22.68 4.16 15.85
N ALA A 297 -22.46 5.00 14.85
CA ALA A 297 -21.17 5.56 14.50
C ALA A 297 -21.21 7.08 14.65
N GLU A 298 -20.20 7.66 15.28
CA GLU A 298 -20.01 9.10 15.39
C GLU A 298 -18.59 9.49 14.99
N VAL A 299 -18.47 10.56 14.23
CA VAL A 299 -17.22 11.25 13.97
C VAL A 299 -17.26 12.57 14.70
N ARG A 300 -16.30 12.80 15.59
CA ARG A 300 -16.23 14.00 16.42
C ARG A 300 -14.95 14.77 16.16
N ALA A 301 -15.00 16.09 16.25
CA ALA A 301 -13.78 16.89 16.33
C ALA A 301 -13.01 16.54 17.62
N ALA A 302 -11.68 16.59 17.57
CA ALA A 302 -10.83 16.40 18.74
C ALA A 302 -11.02 17.50 19.79
N ARG A 303 -11.31 18.74 19.36
CA ARG A 303 -11.50 19.93 20.20
C ARG A 303 -12.60 20.81 19.63
#